data_AF-A0A2R6L931-F1
#
_entry.id   AF-A0A2R6L931-F1
#
_cell.length_a   1.000
_cell.length_b   1.000
_cell.length_c   1.000
_cell.angle_alpha   90.00
_cell.angle_beta   90.00
_cell.angle_gamma   90.00
#
_symmetry.space_group_name_H-M   'P 1'
#
loop_
_entity.id
_entity.type
_entity.pdbx_description
1 polymer ?
#
loop_
_entity_poly.entity_id
_entity_poly.type
_entity_poly.pdbx_seq_one_letter_code
_entity_poly.pdbx_strand_id
1 'polypeptide(L)'
;VAAKNEDLLYDISKWGEDIGIASKATFSRTKSRLEETGLIDTEKVPIDVGRPRLRLKLGDERLEGTDNGQLASVAQSMLAA
;
A
#
# COMPACT_ATOMS: atom_id res chain seq x y z
N VAL A 1 0.73 -6.81 1.75
CA VAL A 1 -0.31 -7.52 0.97
C VAL A 1 -1.37 -6.60 0.37
N ALA A 2 -1.82 -5.54 1.04
CA ALA A 2 -2.86 -4.63 0.50
C ALA A 2 -2.64 -4.15 -0.94
N ALA A 3 -1.40 -3.74 -1.28
CA ALA A 3 -1.03 -3.36 -2.64
C ALA A 3 -1.14 -4.50 -3.68
N LYS A 4 -0.85 -5.74 -3.27
CA LYS A 4 -1.02 -6.94 -4.10
C LYS A 4 -2.50 -7.30 -4.30
N ASN A 5 -3.34 -7.00 -3.32
CA ASN A 5 -4.79 -7.20 -3.40
C ASN A 5 -5.53 -6.04 -4.04
N GLU A 6 -4.83 -4.97 -4.42
CA GLU A 6 -5.44 -3.77 -4.99
C GLU A 6 -6.45 -3.08 -4.06
N ASP A 7 -6.22 -3.17 -2.76
CA ASP A 7 -7.08 -2.55 -1.75
C ASP A 7 -6.98 -1.03 -1.81
N LEU A 8 -8.08 -0.35 -1.46
CA LEU A 8 -8.04 1.10 -1.31
C LEU A 8 -7.30 1.47 -0.02
N LEU A 9 -6.41 2.46 -0.10
CA LEU A 9 -5.71 3.01 1.07
C LEU A 9 -6.70 3.47 2.15
N TYR A 10 -7.85 3.99 1.74
CA TYR A 10 -8.91 4.40 2.67
C TYR A 10 -9.40 3.23 3.54
N ASP A 11 -9.68 2.06 2.93
CA ASP A 11 -10.25 0.93 3.64
C ASP A 11 -9.25 0.35 4.65
N ILE A 12 -7.98 0.21 4.25
CA ILE A 12 -6.91 -0.28 5.12
C ILE A 12 -6.59 0.72 6.25
N SER A 13 -6.52 2.02 5.93
CA SER A 13 -6.22 3.04 6.95
C SER A 13 -7.37 3.25 7.92
N LYS A 14 -8.62 3.13 7.47
CA LYS A 14 -9.80 3.15 8.34
C LYS A 14 -9.83 1.92 9.23
N TRP A 15 -9.70 0.72 8.66
CA TRP A 15 -9.64 -0.52 9.43
C TRP A 15 -8.55 -0.45 10.51
N GLY A 16 -7.33 -0.07 10.13
CA GLY A 16 -6.19 0.02 11.05
C GLY A 16 -6.39 1.07 12.14
N GLU A 17 -7.07 2.17 11.86
CA GLU A 17 -7.43 3.17 12.87
C GLU A 17 -8.52 2.64 13.82
N ASP A 18 -9.57 2.02 13.28
CA ASP A 18 -10.71 1.49 14.03
C ASP A 18 -10.28 0.41 15.05
N ILE A 19 -9.23 -0.37 14.75
CA ILE A 19 -8.67 -1.38 15.67
C ILE A 19 -7.42 -0.91 16.44
N GLY A 20 -7.02 0.36 16.30
CA GLY A 20 -5.94 0.96 17.08
C GLY A 20 -4.52 0.61 16.64
N ILE A 21 -4.29 0.16 15.40
CA ILE A 21 -2.94 -0.09 14.85
C ILE A 21 -2.17 1.22 14.68
N ALA A 22 -2.77 2.19 13.99
CA ALA A 22 -2.14 3.47 13.68
C ALA A 22 -3.17 4.47 13.13
N SER A 23 -2.88 5.77 13.25
CA SER A 23 -3.73 6.82 12.67
C SER A 23 -3.67 6.84 11.14
N LYS A 24 -4.71 7.38 10.49
CA LYS A 24 -4.71 7.62 9.03
C LYS A 24 -3.49 8.42 8.53
N ALA A 25 -3.04 9.40 9.31
CA ALA A 25 -1.86 10.20 8.98
C ALA A 25 -0.58 9.34 8.96
N THR A 26 -0.48 8.34 9.83
CA THR A 26 0.64 7.40 9.86
C THR A 26 0.63 6.49 8.64
N PHE A 27 -0.52 5.91 8.30
CA PHE A 27 -0.68 5.16 7.05
C PHE A 27 -0.31 5.99 5.82
N SER A 28 -0.74 7.25 5.76
CA SER A 28 -0.40 8.15 4.66
C SER A 28 1.11 8.38 4.53
N ARG A 29 1.83 8.61 5.64
CA ARG A 29 3.30 8.78 5.61
C ARG A 29 4.01 7.49 5.22
N THR A 30 3.58 6.36 5.74
CA THR A 30 4.13 5.06 5.36
C THR A 30 3.91 4.79 3.87
N LYS A 31 2.73 5.11 3.35
CA LYS A 31 2.43 5.01 1.92
C LYS A 31 3.37 5.84 1.07
N SER A 32 3.57 7.13 1.42
CA SER A 32 4.52 8.00 0.71
C SER A 32 5.93 7.43 0.70
N ARG A 33 6.43 6.95 1.84
CA ARG A 33 7.76 6.32 1.93
C ARG A 33 7.88 5.06 1.05
N LEU A 34 6.81 4.25 0.97
CA LEU A 34 6.81 3.04 0.14
C LEU A 34 6.76 3.37 -1.36
N GLU A 35 6.08 4.45 -1.76
CA GLU A 35 6.15 4.96 -3.13
C GLU A 35 7.53 5.54 -3.46
N GLU A 36 8.11 6.33 -2.56
CA GLU A 36 9.45 6.91 -2.73
C GLU A 36 10.54 5.83 -2.93
N THR A 37 10.29 4.62 -2.40
CA THR A 37 11.19 3.47 -2.53
C THR A 37 10.79 2.52 -3.67
N GLY A 38 9.76 2.85 -4.46
CA GLY A 38 9.28 2.04 -5.57
C GLY A 38 8.61 0.72 -5.18
N LEU A 39 8.32 0.50 -3.89
CA LEU A 39 7.71 -0.75 -3.43
C LEU A 39 6.21 -0.82 -3.74
N ILE A 40 5.53 0.32 -3.74
CA ILE A 40 4.12 0.42 -4.12
C ILE A 40 3.92 1.62 -5.05
N ASP A 41 2.80 1.60 -5.74
CA ASP A 41 2.25 2.74 -6.47
C ASP A 41 0.80 3.00 -6.04
N THR A 42 0.23 4.10 -6.52
CA THR A 42 -1.20 4.36 -6.36
C THR A 42 -1.91 4.76 -7.65
N GLU A 43 -3.13 4.25 -7.78
CA GLU A 43 -4.06 4.61 -8.86
C GLU A 43 -5.26 5.36 -8.27
N LYS A 44 -5.71 6.42 -8.95
CA LYS A 44 -6.93 7.14 -8.56
C LYS A 44 -8.17 6.37 -9.00
N VAL A 45 -9.04 6.10 -8.04
CA VAL A 45 -10.33 5.43 -8.24
C VAL A 45 -11.46 6.43 -8.04
N PRO A 46 -12.23 6.75 -9.10
CA PRO A 46 -13.41 7.58 -8.98
C PRO A 46 -14.40 7.00 -7.96
N ILE A 47 -15.12 7.89 -7.28
CA ILE A 47 -16.21 7.54 -6.37
C ILE A 47 -17.39 8.47 -6.64
N ASP A 48 -18.59 8.06 -6.23
CA ASP A 48 -19.83 8.77 -6.53
C ASP A 48 -19.86 10.21 -5.97
N VAL A 49 -19.29 10.41 -4.78
CA VAL A 49 -19.25 11.72 -4.13
C VAL A 49 -17.88 11.94 -3.46
N GLY A 50 -17.27 13.09 -3.75
CA GLY A 50 -16.04 13.54 -3.10
C GLY A 50 -14.79 13.39 -3.98
N ARG A 51 -13.63 13.25 -3.33
CA ARG A 51 -12.35 13.08 -4.01
C ARG A 51 -12.12 11.60 -4.35
N PRO A 52 -11.50 11.29 -5.50
CA PRO A 52 -11.10 9.93 -5.82
C PRO A 52 -10.30 9.28 -4.67
N ARG A 53 -10.49 7.98 -4.48
CA ARG A 53 -9.69 7.18 -3.55
C ARG A 53 -8.42 6.70 -4.22
N LEU A 54 -7.46 6.27 -3.41
CA LEU A 54 -6.20 5.69 -3.90
C LEU A 54 -6.27 4.17 -3.76
N ARG A 55 -6.20 3.47 -4.88
CA ARG A 55 -5.93 2.03 -4.94
C ARG A 55 -4.44 1.81 -4.83
N LEU A 56 -4.04 0.92 -3.93
CA LEU A 56 -2.65 0.52 -3.77
C LEU A 56 -2.28 -0.46 -4.88
N LYS A 57 -1.09 -0.34 -5.46
CA LYS A 57 -0.53 -1.24 -6.48
C LYS A 57 0.88 -1.64 -6.08
N LEU A 58 1.36 -2.80 -6.53
CA LEU A 58 2.78 -3.12 -6.43
C LEU A 58 3.56 -2.19 -7.36
N GLY A 59 4.68 -1.65 -6.87
CA GLY A 59 5.49 -0.68 -7.61
C GLY A 59 6.64 -1.30 -8.40
N ASP A 60 6.88 -2.62 -8.26
CA ASP A 60 8.00 -3.31 -8.87
C ASP A 60 7.59 -4.73 -9.30
N GLU A 61 7.98 -5.12 -10.51
CA GLU A 61 7.69 -6.44 -11.11
C GLU A 61 8.23 -7.60 -10.27
N ARG A 62 9.31 -7.40 -9.50
CA ARG A 62 9.87 -8.42 -8.61
C ARG A 62 8.92 -8.81 -7.48
N LEU A 63 7.97 -7.94 -7.14
CA LEU A 63 6.94 -8.22 -6.15
C LEU A 63 5.74 -8.96 -6.76
N GLU A 64 5.57 -8.90 -8.08
CA GLU A 64 4.52 -9.63 -8.79
C GLU A 64 4.79 -11.13 -8.76
N GLY A 65 3.73 -11.94 -8.67
CA GLY A 65 3.86 -13.41 -8.57
C GLY A 65 4.48 -13.95 -7.28
N THR A 66 5.09 -13.10 -6.44
CA THR A 66 5.66 -13.49 -5.14
C THR A 66 4.56 -13.95 -4.19
N ASP A 67 4.75 -15.08 -3.50
CA ASP A 67 3.77 -15.55 -2.50
C ASP A 67 3.63 -14.57 -1.33
N ASN A 68 2.46 -14.55 -0.69
CA ASN A 68 2.19 -13.65 0.43
C ASN A 68 3.18 -13.82 1.58
N GLY A 69 3.66 -15.04 1.85
CA GLY A 69 4.65 -15.31 2.88
C GLY A 69 6.05 -14.76 2.55
N GLN A 70 6.34 -14.53 1.27
CA GLN A 70 7.64 -14.08 0.79
C GLN A 70 7.68 -12.58 0.47
N LEU A 71 6.53 -11.95 0.28
CA LEU A 71 6.40 -10.56 -0.16
C LEU A 71 7.20 -9.58 0.72
N ALA A 72 7.14 -9.76 2.05
CA ALA A 72 7.87 -8.91 2.98
C ALA A 72 9.39 -9.09 2.87
N SER A 73 9.85 -10.34 2.68
CA SER A 73 11.28 -10.64 2.51
C SER A 73 11.82 -10.02 1.22
N VAL A 74 11.11 -10.17 0.11
CA VAL A 74 11.51 -9.61 -1.18
C VAL A 74 11.56 -8.08 -1.11
N ALA A 75 10.52 -7.45 -0.55
CA ALA A 75 10.50 -6.00 -0.37
C ALA A 75 11.66 -5.50 0.53
N GLN A 76 12.01 -6.23 1.59
CA GLN A 76 13.14 -5.87 2.45
C GLN A 76 14.48 -5.99 1.72
N SER A 77 14.68 -7.03 0.91
CA SER A 77 15.89 -7.18 0.10
C SER A 77 16.07 -6.03 -0.90
N MET A 78 14.97 -5.48 -1.43
CA MET A 78 15.02 -4.33 -2.33
C MET A 78 15.44 -3.03 -1.63
N LEU A 79 15.09 -2.86 -0.35
CA LEU A 79 15.46 -1.66 0.44
C LEU A 79 16.91 -1.70 0.94
N ALA A 80 17.54 -2.88 0.93
CA ALA A 80 18.91 -3.08 1.38
C ALA A 80 19.95 -2.92 0.25
N ALA A 81 19.49 -2.76 -1.01
CA ALA A 81 20.31 -2.59 -2.21
C ALA A 81 20.53 -1.10 -2.52
#